data_AF-A0A0S7ZEK7-F1
#
_entry.id   AF-A0A0S7ZEK7-F1
#
_cell.length_a   1.000
_cell.length_b   1.000
_cell.length_c   1.000
_cell.angle_alpha   90.00
_cell.angle_beta   90.00
_cell.angle_gamma   90.00
#
_symmetry.space_group_name_H-M   'P 1'
#
loop_
_entity.id
_entity.type
_entity.pdbx_description
1 polymer ?
#
loop_
_entity_poly.entity_id
_entity_poly.type
_entity_poly.pdbx_seq_one_letter_code
_entity_poly.pdbx_strand_id
1 'polypeptide(L)'
;MDIPLVTGRNINSGDDNTARRVAVVSESLADLMGGPERALGQTIATADNEYDIVGVTRDVLYFGAVQRRSRDFDVFAPLAQAPTRLVSMAIATGGHPTGYVGALRERLNALAPHSPLDWVDPMTVALDSHFRSPRFYLLLLAAFASSALVLAAVGLFATLANLVARQTGELGIRSALGATHIRLTGDIMRR
;
A
#
# COMPACT_ATOMS: atom_id res chain seq x y z
N MET A 1 9.08 9.23 10.49
CA MET A 1 7.82 8.49 10.62
C MET A 1 7.22 8.93 11.92
N ASP A 2 6.17 9.75 11.86
CA ASP A 2 5.46 10.18 13.06
C ASP A 2 4.20 9.31 13.16
N ILE A 3 4.14 8.44 14.16
CA ILE A 3 2.98 7.56 14.39
C ILE A 3 2.12 8.27 15.44
N PRO A 4 0.90 8.73 15.07
CA PRO A 4 0.08 9.48 16.00
C PRO A 4 -0.32 8.65 17.22
N LEU A 5 -0.19 9.25 18.40
CA LEU A 5 -0.70 8.70 19.64
C LEU A 5 -2.22 8.92 19.72
N VAL A 6 -2.97 7.86 20.01
CA VAL A 6 -4.41 7.90 20.22
C VAL A 6 -4.72 8.23 21.68
N THR A 7 -4.07 7.52 22.62
CA THR A 7 -4.24 7.75 24.05
C THR A 7 -3.02 7.30 24.86
N GLY A 8 -2.95 7.74 26.12
CA GLY A 8 -1.84 7.46 27.04
C GLY A 8 -0.61 8.31 26.78
N ARG A 9 0.57 7.69 26.84
CA ARG A 9 1.86 8.34 26.58
C ARG A 9 2.74 7.50 25.66
N ASN A 10 3.67 8.17 24.98
CA ASN A 10 4.71 7.49 24.21
C ASN A 10 5.86 7.01 25.12
N ILE A 11 6.71 6.13 24.58
CA ILE A 11 7.97 5.71 25.19
C ILE A 11 8.90 6.92 25.28
N ASN A 12 9.57 7.07 26.42
CA ASN A 12 10.53 8.14 26.65
C ASN A 12 11.83 7.60 27.26
N SER A 13 12.82 8.47 27.47
CA SER A 13 14.15 8.11 27.98
C SER A 13 14.16 7.58 29.42
N GLY A 14 13.07 7.76 30.19
CA GLY A 14 12.93 7.20 31.53
C GLY A 14 12.44 5.75 31.55
N ASP A 15 11.98 5.20 30.42
CA ASP A 15 11.55 3.80 30.30
C ASP A 15 12.76 2.88 30.06
N ASP A 16 13.67 2.84 31.03
CA ASP A 16 14.91 2.06 30.99
C ASP A 16 14.78 0.70 31.69
N ASN A 17 15.90 -0.02 31.86
CA ASN A 17 15.92 -1.35 32.48
C ASN A 17 15.69 -1.36 34.00
N THR A 18 15.70 -0.19 34.63
CA THR A 18 15.42 -0.04 36.06
C THR A 18 13.96 0.31 36.32
N ALA A 19 13.26 0.81 35.30
CA ALA A 19 11.84 1.09 35.33
C ALA A 19 10.99 -0.19 35.15
N ARG A 20 9.68 -0.05 35.41
CA ARG A 20 8.69 -1.08 35.07
C ARG A 20 8.71 -1.30 33.55
N ARG A 21 8.51 -2.55 33.13
CA ARG A 21 8.45 -2.91 31.70
C ARG A 21 7.19 -2.33 31.09
N VAL A 22 7.34 -1.51 30.06
CA VAL A 22 6.22 -0.81 29.43
C VAL A 22 6.19 -1.06 27.92
N ALA A 23 5.00 -1.02 27.36
CA ALA A 23 4.79 -1.11 25.93
C ALA A 23 3.76 -0.08 25.46
N VAL A 24 3.89 0.32 24.20
CA VAL A 24 2.88 1.07 23.45
C VAL A 24 2.33 0.14 22.38
N VAL A 25 1.01 0.09 22.22
CA VAL A 25 0.36 -0.87 21.32
C VAL A 25 -0.38 -0.17 20.19
N SER A 26 -0.56 -0.85 19.08
CA SER A 26 -1.43 -0.39 17.99
C SER A 26 -2.91 -0.36 18.38
N GLU A 27 -3.67 0.52 17.73
CA GLU A 27 -5.13 0.68 17.85
C GLU A 27 -5.84 -0.68 17.62
N SER A 28 -5.39 -1.45 16.63
CA SER A 28 -5.93 -2.78 16.33
C SER A 28 -5.75 -3.77 17.48
N LEU A 29 -4.64 -3.72 18.23
CA LEU A 29 -4.48 -4.58 19.42
C LEU A 29 -5.41 -4.11 20.54
N ALA A 30 -5.48 -2.79 20.74
CA ALA A 30 -6.31 -2.23 21.80
C ALA A 30 -7.80 -2.53 21.58
N ASP A 31 -8.27 -2.54 20.32
CA ASP A 31 -9.64 -2.93 19.98
C ASP A 31 -9.96 -4.38 20.39
N LEU A 32 -9.01 -5.31 20.25
CA LEU A 32 -9.17 -6.69 20.75
C LEU A 32 -9.31 -6.76 22.27
N MET A 33 -8.78 -5.76 22.99
CA MET A 33 -8.84 -5.63 24.45
C MET A 33 -10.06 -4.81 24.92
N GLY A 34 -10.98 -4.48 24.01
CA GLY A 34 -12.18 -3.70 24.30
C GLY A 34 -12.02 -2.19 24.11
N GLY A 35 -11.00 -1.76 23.36
CA GLY A 35 -10.80 -0.40 22.89
C GLY A 35 -9.59 0.32 23.49
N PRO A 36 -9.14 1.45 22.88
CA PRO A 36 -7.93 2.18 23.27
C PRO A 36 -7.87 2.58 24.76
N GLU A 37 -8.96 3.06 25.33
CA GLU A 37 -8.98 3.50 26.74
C GLU A 37 -8.89 2.33 27.72
N ARG A 38 -9.51 1.18 27.39
CA ARG A 38 -9.48 0.00 28.25
C ARG A 38 -8.14 -0.72 28.22
N ALA A 39 -7.41 -0.62 27.11
CA ALA A 39 -6.09 -1.22 26.97
C ALA A 39 -5.06 -0.56 27.90
N LEU A 40 -5.19 0.73 28.22
CA LEU A 40 -4.26 1.43 29.11
C LEU A 40 -4.20 0.79 30.50
N GLY A 41 -2.98 0.56 30.99
CA GLY A 41 -2.73 -0.04 32.30
C GLY A 41 -2.95 -1.56 32.36
N GLN A 42 -3.42 -2.19 31.29
CA GLN A 42 -3.41 -3.64 31.18
C GLN A 42 -2.01 -4.15 30.88
N THR A 43 -1.78 -5.43 31.19
CA THR A 43 -0.50 -6.09 30.97
C THR A 43 -0.62 -7.06 29.81
N ILE A 44 0.36 -7.02 28.90
CA ILE A 44 0.54 -8.03 27.86
C ILE A 44 1.70 -8.94 28.25
N ALA A 45 1.50 -10.24 28.10
CA ALA A 45 2.56 -11.22 28.24
C ALA A 45 3.12 -11.56 26.85
N THR A 46 4.43 -11.43 26.69
CA THR A 46 5.18 -12.05 25.60
C THR A 46 5.83 -13.33 26.10
N ALA A 47 6.47 -14.10 25.22
CA ALA A 47 7.08 -15.38 25.58
C ALA A 47 8.08 -15.28 26.75
N ASP A 48 8.72 -14.13 26.91
CA ASP A 48 9.82 -13.94 27.87
C ASP A 48 9.50 -12.93 28.98
N ASN A 49 8.54 -12.00 28.77
CA ASN A 49 8.34 -10.86 29.67
C ASN A 49 6.89 -10.35 29.65
N GLU A 50 6.50 -9.71 30.75
CA GLU A 50 5.27 -8.94 30.86
C GLU A 50 5.53 -7.44 30.69
N TYR A 51 4.63 -6.75 29.99
CA TYR A 51 4.71 -5.31 29.72
C TYR A 51 3.38 -4.64 30.02
N ASP A 52 3.42 -3.50 30.71
CA ASP A 52 2.22 -2.69 30.91
C ASP A 52 2.02 -1.74 29.75
N ILE A 53 0.78 -1.68 29.28
CA ILE A 53 0.39 -0.79 28.19
C ILE A 53 0.31 0.64 28.75
N VAL A 54 1.21 1.50 28.31
CA VAL A 54 1.25 2.92 28.71
C VAL A 54 0.72 3.87 27.64
N GLY A 55 0.50 3.38 26.43
CA GLY A 55 -0.02 4.17 25.32
C GLY A 55 -0.58 3.32 24.20
N VAL A 56 -1.42 3.94 23.39
CA VAL A 56 -1.98 3.35 22.16
C VAL A 56 -1.70 4.30 21.01
N THR A 57 -1.11 3.80 19.94
CA THR A 57 -0.85 4.54 18.70
C THR A 57 -1.77 4.08 17.59
N ARG A 58 -1.88 4.88 16.52
CA ARG A 58 -2.52 4.40 15.30
C ARG A 58 -1.77 3.22 14.70
N ASP A 59 -2.51 2.40 13.95
CA ASP A 59 -1.93 1.29 13.22
C ASP A 59 -0.90 1.75 12.19
N VAL A 60 0.23 1.04 12.12
CA VAL A 60 1.21 1.25 11.07
C VAL A 60 0.82 0.39 9.87
N LEU A 61 0.68 1.01 8.71
CA LEU A 61 0.46 0.28 7.47
C LEU A 61 1.81 -0.19 6.93
N TYR A 62 2.09 -1.47 7.07
CA TYR A 62 3.25 -2.10 6.43
C TYR A 62 3.01 -2.24 4.93
N PHE A 63 3.96 -1.75 4.12
CA PHE A 63 3.88 -1.78 2.66
C PHE A 63 3.74 -3.23 2.15
N GLY A 64 2.74 -3.48 1.30
CA GLY A 64 2.44 -4.80 0.72
C GLY A 64 1.22 -5.51 1.32
N ALA A 65 0.70 -5.05 2.45
CA ALA A 65 -0.55 -5.53 3.01
C ALA A 65 -1.75 -4.87 2.31
N VAL A 66 -2.09 -5.33 1.10
CA VAL A 66 -3.38 -5.01 0.43
C VAL A 66 -4.57 -5.53 1.27
N GLN A 67 -4.29 -6.39 2.24
CA GLN A 67 -5.23 -6.90 3.21
C GLN A 67 -4.59 -6.81 4.59
N ARG A 68 -5.21 -6.08 5.53
CA ARG A 68 -4.93 -6.24 6.96
C ARG A 68 -5.14 -7.72 7.27
N ARG A 69 -4.09 -8.49 7.57
CA ARG A 69 -4.32 -9.79 8.18
C ARG A 69 -4.85 -9.51 9.58
N SER A 70 -5.81 -10.30 10.05
CA SER A 70 -6.42 -10.17 11.39
C SER A 70 -5.46 -10.34 12.58
N ARG A 71 -4.13 -10.27 12.36
CA ARG A 71 -3.07 -10.37 13.37
C ARG A 71 -1.93 -9.38 13.15
N ASP A 72 -2.10 -8.41 12.25
CA ASP A 72 -1.11 -7.35 12.06
C ASP A 72 -1.39 -6.27 13.12
N PHE A 73 -0.95 -6.55 14.34
CA PHE A 73 -0.92 -5.56 15.40
C PHE A 73 0.50 -5.38 15.89
N ASP A 74 0.82 -4.13 16.23
CA ASP A 74 2.16 -3.75 16.64
C ASP A 74 2.24 -3.54 18.15
N VAL A 75 3.37 -3.98 18.70
CA VAL A 75 3.78 -3.73 20.08
C VAL A 75 5.15 -3.08 20.03
N PHE A 76 5.22 -1.86 20.52
CA PHE A 76 6.45 -1.09 20.65
C PHE A 76 6.93 -1.16 22.09
N ALA A 77 8.16 -1.62 22.29
CA ALA A 77 8.80 -1.66 23.60
C ALA A 77 10.16 -0.94 23.53
N PRO A 78 10.63 -0.34 24.64
CA PRO A 78 11.96 0.25 24.70
C PRO A 78 13.02 -0.81 24.39
N LEU A 79 13.98 -0.50 23.50
CA LEU A 79 15.06 -1.43 23.12
C LEU A 79 15.89 -1.88 24.33
N ALA A 80 16.04 -1.00 25.34
CA ALA A 80 16.70 -1.35 26.58
C ALA A 80 16.01 -2.55 27.26
N GLN A 81 14.68 -2.52 27.34
CA GLN A 81 13.84 -3.50 28.03
C GLN A 81 13.63 -4.78 27.20
N ALA A 82 13.65 -4.66 25.87
CA ALA A 82 13.48 -5.76 24.93
C ALA A 82 14.68 -5.86 23.96
N PRO A 83 15.87 -6.28 24.45
CA PRO A 83 17.06 -6.35 23.61
C PRO A 83 16.90 -7.42 22.53
N THR A 84 17.17 -7.04 21.28
CA THR A 84 17.18 -7.94 20.12
C THR A 84 18.54 -7.96 19.46
N ARG A 85 18.90 -9.08 18.83
CA ARG A 85 20.14 -9.22 18.05
C ARG A 85 20.06 -8.55 16.69
N LEU A 86 18.84 -8.33 16.19
CA LEU A 86 18.57 -7.70 14.90
C LEU A 86 17.94 -6.34 15.14
N VAL A 87 18.73 -5.27 14.99
CA VAL A 87 18.28 -3.89 15.15
C VAL A 87 18.33 -3.20 13.80
N SER A 88 17.17 -2.69 13.36
CA SER A 88 17.11 -1.73 12.26
C SER A 88 16.99 -0.33 12.84
N MET A 89 17.73 0.62 12.26
CA MET A 89 17.72 2.01 12.71
C MET A 89 17.18 2.90 11.60
N ALA A 90 16.13 3.65 11.92
CA ALA A 90 15.62 4.71 11.06
C ALA A 90 16.17 6.06 11.53
N ILE A 91 16.78 6.81 10.61
CA ILE A 91 17.34 8.14 10.88
C ILE A 91 16.58 9.16 10.05
N ALA A 92 15.94 10.11 10.71
CA ALA A 92 15.34 11.26 10.03
C ALA A 92 16.44 12.29 9.71
N THR A 93 16.51 12.69 8.44
CA THR A 93 17.46 13.71 7.97
C THR A 93 16.69 14.92 7.46
N GLY A 94 17.23 16.12 7.65
CA GLY A 94 16.61 17.38 7.19
C GLY A 94 16.79 17.68 5.70
N GLY A 95 17.41 16.77 4.93
CA GLY A 95 17.76 16.96 3.52
C GLY A 95 17.64 15.67 2.71
N HIS A 96 18.20 15.65 1.49
CA HIS A 96 18.13 14.45 0.64
C HIS A 96 18.91 13.28 1.25
N PRO A 97 18.24 12.14 1.57
CA PRO A 97 18.88 11.05 2.32
C PRO A 97 20.10 10.45 1.62
N THR A 98 20.11 10.46 0.29
CA THR A 98 21.21 9.95 -0.55
C THR A 98 22.56 10.61 -0.26
N GLY A 99 22.56 11.90 0.11
CA GLY A 99 23.77 12.63 0.48
C GLY A 99 24.38 12.20 1.81
N TYR A 100 23.59 11.56 2.69
CA TYR A 100 24.02 11.15 4.03
C TYR A 100 24.47 9.69 4.10
N VAL A 101 24.07 8.85 3.14
CA VAL A 101 24.33 7.39 3.15
C VAL A 101 25.82 7.08 3.25
N GLY A 102 26.66 7.73 2.44
CA GLY A 102 28.11 7.49 2.43
C GLY A 102 28.75 7.82 3.78
N ALA A 103 28.47 9.02 4.30
CA ALA A 103 29.00 9.47 5.59
C ALA A 103 28.50 8.62 6.76
N LEU A 104 27.21 8.23 6.76
CA LEU A 104 26.64 7.36 7.78
C LEU A 104 27.30 5.97 7.75
N ARG A 105 27.47 5.39 6.56
CA ARG A 105 28.13 4.08 6.40
C ARG A 105 29.56 4.09 6.91
N GLU A 106 30.33 5.13 6.60
CA GLU A 106 31.71 5.27 7.06
C GLU A 106 31.78 5.39 8.60
N ARG A 107 30.94 6.24 9.19
CA ARG A 107 30.88 6.42 10.65
C ARG A 107 30.42 5.17 11.38
N LEU A 108 29.42 4.47 10.86
CA LEU A 108 28.92 3.22 11.45
C LEU A 108 29.97 2.10 11.37
N ASN A 109 30.68 1.98 10.24
CA ASN A 109 31.79 1.03 10.11
C ASN A 109 32.93 1.34 11.09
N ALA A 110 33.23 2.61 11.35
CA ALA A 110 34.25 2.99 12.34
C ALA A 110 33.83 2.66 13.78
N LEU A 111 32.55 2.81 14.11
CA LEU A 111 32.02 2.53 15.46
C LEU A 111 31.78 1.03 15.71
N ALA A 112 31.39 0.28 14.69
CA ALA A 112 31.03 -1.13 14.78
C ALA A 112 31.62 -1.95 13.63
N PRO A 113 32.96 -2.06 13.53
CA PRO A 113 33.63 -2.71 12.40
C PRO A 113 33.34 -4.23 12.28
N HIS A 114 32.84 -4.86 13.35
CA HIS A 114 32.47 -6.28 13.38
C HIS A 114 30.97 -6.53 13.21
N SER A 115 30.16 -5.49 13.01
CA SER A 115 28.74 -5.64 12.75
C SER A 115 28.49 -5.69 11.25
N PRO A 116 27.84 -6.74 10.71
CA PRO A 116 27.42 -6.75 9.31
C PRO A 116 26.35 -5.68 9.11
N LEU A 117 26.75 -4.55 8.52
CA LEU A 117 25.83 -3.52 8.05
C LEU A 117 25.19 -4.01 6.75
N ASP A 118 24.07 -4.74 6.86
CA ASP A 118 23.42 -5.33 5.68
C ASP A 118 22.90 -4.26 4.70
N TRP A 119 22.21 -3.22 5.20
CA TRP A 119 21.61 -2.18 4.34
C TRP A 119 21.61 -0.80 5.00
N VAL A 120 22.46 0.10 4.50
CA VAL A 120 22.36 1.54 4.74
C VAL A 120 21.85 2.17 3.45
N ASP A 121 20.52 2.18 3.29
CA ASP A 121 19.88 2.72 2.10
C ASP A 121 18.82 3.77 2.47
N PRO A 122 18.60 4.77 1.59
CA PRO A 122 17.46 5.66 1.72
C PRO A 122 16.16 4.86 1.77
N MET A 123 15.24 5.29 2.63
CA MET A 123 13.91 4.68 2.71
C MET A 123 13.18 4.72 1.35
N THR A 124 13.48 5.68 0.49
CA THR A 124 12.95 5.76 -0.89
C THR A 124 13.35 4.57 -1.76
N VAL A 125 14.57 4.03 -1.59
CA VAL A 125 15.03 2.85 -2.34
C VAL A 125 14.30 1.60 -1.86
N ALA A 126 14.05 1.49 -0.55
CA ALA A 126 13.21 0.43 0.00
C ALA A 126 11.77 0.52 -0.52
N LEU A 127 11.22 1.74 -0.69
CA LEU A 127 9.90 1.92 -1.30
C LEU A 127 9.86 1.47 -2.77
N ASP A 128 10.87 1.82 -3.57
CA ASP A 128 10.91 1.49 -5.00
C ASP A 128 11.02 -0.02 -5.28
N SER A 129 11.64 -0.80 -4.39
CA SER A 129 11.69 -2.26 -4.53
C SER A 129 10.32 -2.91 -4.31
N HIS A 130 9.51 -2.38 -3.38
CA HIS A 130 8.17 -2.88 -3.09
C HIS A 130 7.13 -2.53 -4.17
N PHE A 131 7.28 -1.40 -4.87
CA PHE A 131 6.34 -0.99 -5.92
C PHE A 131 6.58 -1.63 -7.31
N ARG A 132 7.61 -2.45 -7.49
CA ARG A 132 7.83 -3.14 -8.79
C ARG A 132 6.74 -4.14 -9.13
N SER A 133 6.22 -4.86 -8.12
CA SER A 133 5.27 -5.96 -8.35
C SER A 133 3.88 -5.47 -8.81
N PRO A 134 3.23 -4.49 -8.16
CA PRO A 134 1.88 -4.05 -8.57
C PRO A 134 1.84 -3.35 -9.94
N ARG A 135 2.88 -2.59 -10.28
CA ARG A 135 2.94 -1.86 -11.57
C ARG A 135 3.00 -2.82 -12.76
N PHE A 136 3.71 -3.93 -12.63
CA PHE A 136 3.79 -4.95 -13.67
C PHE A 136 2.41 -5.57 -13.97
N TYR A 137 1.64 -5.93 -12.93
CA TYR A 137 0.30 -6.47 -13.11
C TYR A 137 -0.67 -5.45 -13.73
N LEU A 138 -0.58 -4.18 -13.35
CA LEU A 138 -1.42 -3.12 -13.93
C LEU A 138 -1.12 -2.91 -15.41
N LEU A 139 0.17 -2.93 -15.81
CA LEU A 139 0.56 -2.83 -17.22
C LEU A 139 0.06 -4.03 -18.02
N LEU A 140 0.18 -5.24 -17.48
CA LEU A 140 -0.33 -6.44 -18.13
C LEU A 140 -1.85 -6.40 -18.28
N LEU A 141 -2.56 -5.98 -17.23
CA LEU A 141 -4.01 -5.81 -17.25
C LEU A 141 -4.43 -4.75 -18.27
N ALA A 142 -3.72 -3.62 -18.35
CA ALA A 142 -3.97 -2.58 -19.34
C ALA A 142 -3.73 -3.10 -20.78
N ALA A 143 -2.68 -3.90 -20.99
CA ALA A 143 -2.42 -4.53 -22.28
C ALA A 143 -3.55 -5.49 -22.71
N PHE A 144 -4.06 -6.32 -21.79
CA PHE A 144 -5.20 -7.18 -22.09
C PHE A 144 -6.50 -6.40 -22.28
N ALA A 145 -6.77 -5.39 -21.46
CA ALA A 145 -7.96 -4.56 -21.57
C ALA A 145 -8.00 -3.79 -22.91
N SER A 146 -6.87 -3.22 -23.32
CA SER A 146 -6.75 -2.56 -24.63
C SER A 146 -6.94 -3.53 -25.79
N SER A 147 -6.37 -4.74 -25.72
CA SER A 147 -6.56 -5.77 -26.74
C SER A 147 -8.03 -6.21 -26.84
N ALA A 148 -8.68 -6.42 -25.70
CA ALA A 148 -10.10 -6.76 -25.62
C ALA A 148 -10.97 -5.63 -26.20
N LEU A 149 -10.64 -4.36 -25.93
CA LEU A 149 -11.35 -3.21 -26.46
C LEU A 149 -11.25 -3.12 -27.99
N VAL A 150 -10.06 -3.37 -28.55
CA VAL A 150 -9.87 -3.41 -30.01
C VAL A 150 -10.68 -4.54 -30.64
N LEU A 151 -10.64 -5.75 -30.07
CA LEU A 151 -11.43 -6.89 -30.54
C LEU A 151 -12.93 -6.60 -30.47
N ALA A 152 -13.40 -5.97 -29.39
CA ALA A 152 -14.80 -5.56 -29.24
C ALA A 152 -15.21 -4.52 -30.31
N ALA A 153 -14.36 -3.53 -30.58
CA ALA A 153 -14.60 -2.53 -31.61
C ALA A 153 -14.67 -3.15 -33.02
N VAL A 154 -13.77 -4.09 -33.33
CA VAL A 154 -13.79 -4.83 -34.60
C VAL A 154 -15.06 -5.68 -34.73
N GLY A 155 -15.46 -6.37 -33.66
CA GLY A 155 -16.71 -7.14 -33.64
C GLY A 155 -17.96 -6.27 -33.82
N LEU A 156 -18.00 -5.10 -33.17
CA LEU A 156 -19.07 -4.13 -33.34
C LEU A 156 -19.12 -3.59 -34.78
N PHE A 157 -17.97 -3.26 -35.37
CA PHE A 157 -17.90 -2.84 -36.77
C PHE A 157 -18.40 -3.94 -37.73
N ALA A 158 -17.97 -5.19 -37.54
CA ALA A 158 -18.39 -6.30 -38.38
C ALA A 158 -19.91 -6.57 -38.29
N THR A 159 -20.47 -6.51 -37.10
CA THR A 159 -21.92 -6.68 -36.88
C THR A 159 -22.74 -5.55 -37.50
N LEU A 160 -22.32 -4.28 -37.31
CA LEU A 160 -22.94 -3.12 -37.94
C LEU A 160 -22.84 -3.18 -39.47
N ALA A 161 -21.67 -3.54 -40.02
CA ALA A 161 -21.49 -3.68 -41.46
C ALA A 161 -22.38 -4.76 -42.06
N ASN A 162 -22.54 -5.90 -41.39
CA ASN A 162 -23.44 -6.97 -41.83
C ASN A 162 -24.93 -6.55 -41.77
N LEU A 163 -25.34 -5.80 -40.74
CA LEU A 163 -26.69 -5.24 -40.66
C LEU A 163 -26.98 -4.29 -41.83
N VAL A 164 -26.05 -3.37 -42.14
CA VAL A 164 -26.18 -2.45 -43.27
C VAL A 164 -26.19 -3.22 -44.59
N ALA A 165 -25.30 -4.20 -44.78
CA ALA A 165 -25.24 -5.01 -45.99
C ALA A 165 -26.50 -5.84 -46.25
N ARG A 166 -27.25 -6.22 -45.21
CA ARG A 166 -28.56 -6.87 -45.35
C ARG A 166 -29.68 -5.89 -45.74
N GLN A 167 -29.53 -4.61 -45.40
CA GLN A 167 -30.49 -3.56 -45.71
C GLN A 167 -30.21 -2.85 -47.04
N THR A 168 -29.04 -3.05 -47.68
CA THR A 168 -28.71 -2.41 -48.97
C THR A 168 -29.71 -2.71 -50.08
N GLY A 169 -30.32 -3.91 -50.08
CA GLY A 169 -31.39 -4.26 -51.04
C GLY A 169 -32.64 -3.37 -50.89
N GLU A 170 -33.14 -3.19 -49.67
CA GLU A 170 -34.27 -2.28 -49.39
C GLU A 170 -33.90 -0.81 -49.63
N LEU A 171 -32.68 -0.41 -49.25
CA LEU A 171 -32.17 0.94 -49.45
C LEU A 171 -32.04 1.27 -50.95
N GLY A 172 -31.63 0.32 -51.78
CA GLY A 172 -31.55 0.46 -53.24
C GLY A 172 -32.92 0.67 -53.89
N ILE A 173 -33.93 -0.10 -53.47
CA ILE A 173 -35.31 0.04 -53.95
C ILE A 173 -35.90 1.40 -53.52
N ARG A 174 -35.71 1.80 -52.26
CA ARG A 174 -36.19 3.11 -51.75
C ARG A 174 -35.46 4.30 -52.40
N SER A 175 -34.16 4.15 -52.69
CA SER A 175 -33.37 5.12 -53.45
C SER A 175 -33.92 5.31 -54.87
N ALA A 176 -34.22 4.20 -55.58
CA ALA A 176 -34.84 4.25 -56.91
C ALA A 176 -36.24 4.91 -56.91
N LEU A 177 -36.95 4.88 -55.77
CA LEU A 177 -38.23 5.56 -55.54
C LEU A 177 -38.07 7.03 -55.08
N GLY A 178 -36.85 7.57 -55.00
CA GLY A 178 -36.58 8.99 -54.73
C GLY A 178 -36.34 9.35 -53.25
N ALA A 179 -36.04 8.38 -52.38
CA ALA A 179 -35.75 8.67 -50.97
C ALA A 179 -34.41 9.43 -50.78
N THR A 180 -34.44 10.53 -50.04
CA THR A 180 -33.26 11.37 -49.76
C THR A 180 -32.31 10.71 -48.75
N HIS A 181 -30.98 10.85 -48.93
CA HIS A 181 -29.94 10.24 -48.07
C HIS A 181 -30.15 10.47 -46.56
N ILE A 182 -30.58 11.67 -46.16
CA ILE A 182 -30.88 12.03 -44.75
C ILE A 182 -32.05 11.21 -44.17
N ARG A 183 -33.03 10.87 -45.01
CA ARG A 183 -34.23 10.13 -44.61
C ARG A 183 -33.95 8.63 -44.49
N LEU A 184 -32.97 8.12 -45.24
CA LEU A 184 -32.50 6.73 -45.16
C LEU A 184 -31.61 6.50 -43.93
N THR A 185 -30.69 7.41 -43.59
CA THR A 185 -29.84 7.28 -42.39
C THR A 185 -30.62 7.43 -41.09
N GLY A 186 -31.63 8.30 -41.05
CA GLY A 186 -32.51 8.45 -39.88
C GLY A 186 -33.39 7.23 -39.58
N ASP A 187 -33.80 6.47 -40.61
CA ASP A 187 -34.61 5.25 -40.46
C ASP A 187 -33.77 4.07 -39.91
N ILE A 188 -32.48 4.02 -40.28
CA ILE A 188 -31.52 3.02 -39.78
C ILE A 188 -31.19 3.26 -38.30
N MET A 189 -31.07 4.52 -37.87
CA MET A 189 -30.79 4.86 -36.46
C MET A 189 -31.98 4.69 -35.50
N ARG A 190 -33.22 4.57 -36.03
CA ARG A 190 -34.45 4.45 -35.23
C ARG A 190 -34.95 3.01 -35.05
N ARG A 191 -34.38 2.04 -35.76
CA ARG A 191 -34.65 0.60 -35.59
C ARG A 191 -33.67 -0.02 -34.61
#